data_AF-A0A358C4J7-F1
#
_entry.id   AF-A0A358C4J7-F1
#
_cell.length_a   1.000
_cell.length_b   1.000
_cell.length_c   1.000
_cell.angle_alpha   90.00
_cell.angle_beta   90.00
_cell.angle_gamma   90.00
#
_symmetry.space_group_name_H-M   'P 1'
#
loop_
_entity.id
_entity.type
_entity.pdbx_description
1 polymer ?
#
loop_
_entity_poly.entity_id
_entity_poly.type
_entity_poly.pdbx_seq_one_letter_code
_entity_poly.pdbx_strand_id
1 'polypeptide(L)'
;MALTTAQQVRLRIQDLPAWFETVRAGDGTAATFDIPFRNLTTASAYVAPGGTAWSATGATIEASGVVSFSAIISANTAWKARGVHSVFSDDEISHFTAVGGSVAGAALEAVHVLMFDGLKRAVWATPDGSEYDDTAALTQLKALYDTLKDEIAESQAGDGGFSSWAIGQGDSW
;
A
#
# COMPACT_ATOMS: atom_id res chain seq x y z
N MET A 1 10.08 20.61 -2.30
CA MET A 1 8.91 20.03 -2.99
C MET A 1 8.01 19.46 -1.89
N ALA A 2 6.74 19.84 -1.81
CA ALA A 2 5.84 19.37 -0.76
C ALA A 2 5.33 17.95 -1.07
N LEU A 3 5.18 17.10 -0.05
CA LEU A 3 4.61 15.76 -0.22
C LEU A 3 3.11 15.87 -0.54
N THR A 4 2.62 15.04 -1.45
CA THR A 4 1.19 14.91 -1.72
C THR A 4 0.46 14.31 -0.51
N THR A 5 -0.84 14.56 -0.37
CA THR A 5 -1.67 13.99 0.70
C THR A 5 -1.55 12.46 0.76
N ALA A 6 -1.58 11.79 -0.40
CA ALA A 6 -1.44 10.33 -0.47
C ALA A 6 -0.07 9.85 0.05
N GLN A 7 1.02 10.56 -0.29
CA GLN A 7 2.36 10.25 0.24
C GLN A 7 2.45 10.47 1.75
N GLN A 8 1.79 11.51 2.28
CA GLN A 8 1.74 11.77 3.71
C GLN A 8 0.98 10.68 4.46
N VAL A 9 -0.16 10.22 3.92
CA VAL A 9 -0.94 9.11 4.49
C VAL A 9 -0.12 7.82 4.49
N ARG A 10 0.47 7.45 3.35
CA ARG A 10 1.35 6.26 3.22
C ARG A 10 2.49 6.28 4.23
N LEU A 11 3.14 7.43 4.41
CA LEU A 11 4.23 7.59 5.40
C LEU A 11 3.73 7.34 6.83
N ARG A 12 2.55 7.88 7.17
CA ARG A 12 1.99 7.74 8.51
C ARG A 12 1.61 6.32 8.86
N ILE A 13 1.01 5.59 7.92
CA ILE A 13 0.66 4.18 8.11
C ILE A 13 1.82 3.24 7.79
N GLN A 14 3.01 3.76 7.46
CA GLN A 14 4.18 2.97 7.07
C GLN A 14 3.94 2.04 5.86
N ASP A 15 2.98 2.36 4.99
CA ASP A 15 2.75 1.66 3.71
C ASP A 15 3.69 2.22 2.62
N LEU A 16 4.98 1.94 2.79
CA LEU A 16 6.01 2.38 1.87
C LEU A 16 6.07 1.43 0.65
N PRO A 17 6.23 1.98 -0.57
CA PRO A 17 6.38 1.14 -1.75
C PRO A 17 7.59 0.21 -1.63
N ALA A 18 7.35 -1.09 -1.74
CA ALA A 18 8.35 -2.14 -1.63
C ALA A 18 8.74 -2.66 -3.02
N TRP A 19 10.04 -2.87 -3.22
CA TRP A 19 10.56 -3.49 -4.43
C TRP A 19 10.42 -5.00 -4.36
N PHE A 20 10.01 -5.61 -5.47
CA PHE A 20 10.00 -7.06 -5.62
C PHE A 20 10.73 -7.51 -6.89
N GLU A 21 11.27 -8.71 -6.82
CA GLU A 21 11.66 -9.51 -7.97
C GLU A 21 11.17 -10.94 -7.75
N THR A 22 10.52 -11.51 -8.74
CA THR A 22 10.11 -12.91 -8.73
C THR A 22 10.50 -13.58 -10.02
N VAL A 23 11.05 -14.78 -9.91
CA VAL A 23 11.44 -15.63 -11.04
C VAL A 23 10.53 -16.84 -11.05
N ARG A 24 9.96 -17.13 -12.21
CA ARG A 24 9.09 -18.28 -12.44
C ARG A 24 9.50 -18.97 -13.75
N ALA A 25 9.00 -20.18 -13.94
CA ALA A 25 9.20 -20.94 -15.18
C ALA A 25 7.90 -20.92 -16.00
N GLY A 26 8.05 -20.88 -17.33
CA GLY A 26 6.94 -21.16 -18.24
C GLY A 26 6.54 -22.63 -18.19
N ASP A 27 5.25 -22.88 -18.39
CA ASP A 27 4.67 -24.23 -18.46
C ASP A 27 4.56 -24.77 -19.90
N GLY A 28 4.87 -23.94 -20.90
CA GLY A 28 4.77 -24.29 -22.32
C GLY A 28 3.35 -24.21 -22.90
N THR A 29 2.37 -23.74 -22.13
CA THR A 29 0.95 -23.71 -22.54
C THR A 29 0.26 -22.39 -22.24
N ALA A 30 0.66 -21.68 -21.19
CA ALA A 30 0.11 -20.40 -20.79
C ALA A 30 0.96 -19.23 -21.31
N ALA A 31 0.27 -18.14 -21.64
CA ALA A 31 0.86 -16.83 -21.86
C ALA A 31 0.63 -15.89 -20.67
N THR A 32 -0.14 -16.34 -19.66
CA THR A 32 -0.54 -15.54 -18.50
C THR A 32 -0.14 -16.25 -17.22
N PHE A 33 0.42 -15.49 -16.28
CA PHE A 33 0.90 -16.02 -15.01
C PHE A 33 0.58 -15.05 -13.87
N ASP A 34 0.21 -15.60 -12.70
CA ASP A 34 0.04 -14.82 -11.48
C ASP A 34 1.37 -14.61 -10.76
N ILE A 35 1.53 -13.44 -10.15
CA ILE A 35 2.57 -13.15 -9.15
C ILE A 35 1.91 -12.84 -7.80
N PRO A 36 2.59 -13.10 -6.66
CA PRO A 36 1.98 -12.96 -5.34
C PRO A 36 1.87 -11.50 -4.85
N PHE A 37 2.12 -10.52 -5.73
CA PHE A 37 2.13 -9.10 -5.40
C PHE A 37 0.92 -8.42 -6.05
N ARG A 38 0.25 -7.57 -5.29
CA ARG A 38 -0.95 -6.81 -5.71
C ARG A 38 -0.68 -5.31 -5.50
N ASN A 39 -1.53 -4.45 -6.03
CA ASN A 39 -1.38 -2.99 -5.97
C ASN A 39 -0.04 -2.51 -6.57
N LEU A 40 0.27 -3.03 -7.76
CA LEU A 40 1.50 -2.69 -8.47
C LEU A 40 1.42 -1.27 -9.03
N THR A 41 2.42 -0.46 -8.72
CA THR A 41 2.53 0.93 -9.22
C THR A 41 3.36 0.98 -10.50
N THR A 42 4.44 0.20 -10.55
CA THR A 42 5.27 0.00 -11.73
C THR A 42 5.76 -1.43 -11.77
N ALA A 43 5.76 -2.07 -12.94
CA ALA A 43 6.29 -3.41 -13.09
C ALA A 43 6.78 -3.65 -14.52
N SER A 44 7.69 -4.61 -14.68
CA SER A 44 8.18 -5.06 -15.98
C SER A 44 8.51 -6.54 -15.94
N ALA A 45 8.22 -7.24 -17.04
CA ALA A 45 8.59 -8.63 -17.21
C ALA A 45 9.76 -8.80 -18.18
N TYR A 46 10.55 -9.84 -17.93
CA TYR A 46 11.69 -10.23 -18.75
C TYR A 46 11.67 -11.74 -18.92
N VAL A 47 12.17 -12.21 -20.06
CA VAL A 47 12.34 -13.63 -20.34
C VAL A 47 13.83 -13.86 -20.63
N ALA A 48 14.36 -15.01 -20.25
CA ALA A 48 15.72 -15.42 -20.57
C ALA A 48 15.74 -16.40 -21.76
N PRO A 49 15.66 -15.92 -23.03
CA PRO A 49 15.75 -16.81 -24.18
C PRO A 49 17.09 -17.54 -24.16
N GLY A 50 17.07 -18.87 -24.08
CA GLY A 50 18.29 -19.69 -24.04
C GLY A 50 19.13 -19.56 -22.75
N GLY A 51 18.55 -19.08 -21.64
CA GLY A 51 19.10 -19.23 -20.29
C GLY A 51 20.29 -18.35 -19.89
N THR A 52 20.73 -17.41 -20.73
CA THR A 52 21.96 -16.61 -20.44
C THR A 52 21.76 -15.10 -20.34
N ALA A 53 20.72 -14.51 -20.94
CA ALA A 53 20.47 -13.07 -20.87
C ALA A 53 18.98 -12.73 -20.73
N TRP A 54 18.66 -11.80 -19.83
CA TRP A 54 17.29 -11.29 -19.64
C TRP A 54 16.94 -10.24 -20.69
N SER A 55 15.88 -10.49 -21.46
CA SER A 55 15.32 -9.51 -22.40
C SER A 55 13.96 -9.04 -21.92
N ALA A 56 13.72 -7.72 -21.98
CA ALA A 56 12.39 -7.16 -21.75
C ALA A 56 11.43 -7.67 -22.84
N THR A 57 10.22 -8.07 -22.46
CA THR A 57 9.28 -8.71 -23.37
C THR A 57 8.06 -7.85 -23.74
N GLY A 58 7.95 -6.64 -23.16
CA GLY A 58 6.75 -5.82 -23.33
C GLY A 58 5.48 -6.46 -22.77
N ALA A 59 5.62 -7.43 -21.86
CA ALA A 59 4.47 -8.06 -21.21
C ALA A 59 3.66 -7.01 -20.44
N THR A 60 2.34 -7.17 -20.48
CA THR A 60 1.42 -6.36 -19.69
C THR A 60 1.36 -6.92 -18.29
N ILE A 61 1.45 -6.06 -17.28
CA ILE A 61 1.30 -6.45 -15.89
C ILE A 61 0.15 -5.63 -15.31
N GLU A 62 -0.89 -6.31 -14.87
CA GLU A 62 -2.02 -5.69 -14.19
C GLU A 62 -1.68 -5.36 -12.74
N ALA A 63 -2.32 -4.36 -12.15
CA ALA A 63 -2.18 -4.04 -10.72
C ALA A 63 -2.61 -5.20 -9.82
N SER A 64 -3.43 -6.12 -10.34
CA SER A 64 -3.77 -7.38 -9.71
C SER A 64 -2.56 -8.31 -9.61
N GLY A 65 -1.46 -8.14 -10.33
CA GLY A 65 -0.37 -9.13 -10.35
C GLY A 65 -0.58 -10.25 -11.37
N VAL A 66 -1.45 -10.04 -12.35
CA VAL A 66 -1.50 -10.88 -13.55
C VAL A 66 -0.47 -10.36 -14.55
N VAL A 67 0.43 -11.24 -15.00
CA VAL A 67 1.44 -10.97 -16.02
C VAL A 67 1.02 -11.66 -17.30
N SER A 68 0.80 -10.90 -18.37
CA SER A 68 0.40 -11.41 -19.69
C SER A 68 1.47 -11.12 -20.74
N PHE A 69 2.03 -12.19 -21.30
CA PHE A 69 2.95 -12.14 -22.42
C PHE A 69 2.18 -12.19 -23.75
N SER A 70 2.76 -11.62 -24.81
CA SER A 70 2.17 -11.67 -26.15
C SER A 70 2.23 -13.06 -26.80
N ALA A 71 2.99 -13.99 -26.23
CA ALA A 71 3.18 -15.35 -26.71
C ALA A 71 3.33 -16.33 -25.54
N ILE A 72 3.06 -17.61 -25.80
CA ILE A 72 3.26 -18.69 -24.84
C ILE A 72 4.75 -18.78 -24.48
N ILE A 73 5.05 -18.82 -23.19
CA ILE A 73 6.42 -19.03 -22.71
C ILE A 73 6.71 -20.52 -22.77
N SER A 74 7.78 -20.89 -23.48
CA SER A 74 8.20 -22.28 -23.62
C SER A 74 8.43 -22.94 -22.25
N ALA A 75 8.14 -24.23 -22.16
CA ALA A 75 8.30 -25.00 -20.93
C ALA A 75 9.72 -24.87 -20.38
N ASN A 76 9.85 -24.71 -19.07
CA ASN A 76 11.12 -24.54 -18.35
C ASN A 76 11.93 -23.30 -18.75
N THR A 77 11.36 -22.38 -19.54
CA THR A 77 12.01 -21.09 -19.80
C THR A 77 11.76 -20.16 -18.62
N ALA A 78 12.84 -19.66 -18.03
CA ALA A 78 12.75 -18.73 -16.92
C ALA A 78 12.24 -17.36 -17.41
N TRP A 79 11.26 -16.83 -16.70
CA TRP A 79 10.81 -15.46 -16.81
C TRP A 79 10.86 -14.79 -15.44
N LYS A 80 11.06 -13.48 -15.41
CA LYS A 80 11.07 -12.70 -14.18
C LYS A 80 10.15 -11.50 -14.30
N ALA A 81 9.50 -11.16 -13.19
CA ALA A 81 8.83 -9.88 -13.02
C ALA A 81 9.54 -9.11 -11.92
N ARG A 82 9.80 -7.83 -12.18
CA ARG A 82 10.30 -6.88 -11.19
C ARG A 82 9.40 -5.67 -11.15
N GLY A 83 9.24 -5.07 -9.99
CA GLY A 83 8.40 -3.89 -9.85
C GLY A 83 8.33 -3.38 -8.44
N VAL A 84 7.36 -2.50 -8.23
CA VAL A 84 7.07 -1.87 -6.95
C VAL A 84 5.61 -2.12 -6.61
N HIS A 85 5.37 -2.56 -5.39
CA HIS A 85 4.04 -2.81 -4.85
C HIS A 85 3.86 -2.12 -3.51
N SER A 86 2.62 -1.96 -3.09
CA SER A 86 2.25 -1.44 -1.77
C SER A 86 1.08 -2.25 -1.20
N VAL A 87 0.80 -2.08 0.09
CA VAL A 87 -0.34 -2.75 0.75
C VAL A 87 -1.65 -2.16 0.24
N PHE A 88 -1.72 -0.83 0.13
CA PHE A 88 -2.88 -0.14 -0.40
C PHE A 88 -2.64 0.39 -1.81
N SER A 89 -3.65 0.29 -2.66
CA SER A 89 -3.69 0.95 -3.96
C SER A 89 -3.86 2.46 -3.82
N ASP A 90 -3.49 3.22 -4.86
CA ASP A 90 -3.68 4.68 -4.86
C ASP A 90 -5.17 5.07 -4.80
N ASP A 91 -6.06 4.24 -5.35
CA ASP A 91 -7.51 4.43 -5.27
C ASP A 91 -8.03 4.25 -3.84
N GLU A 92 -7.53 3.25 -3.11
CA GLU A 92 -7.87 3.06 -1.69
C GLU A 92 -7.39 4.22 -0.83
N ILE A 93 -6.14 4.69 -1.03
CA ILE A 93 -5.62 5.87 -0.33
C ILE A 93 -6.47 7.11 -0.66
N SER A 94 -6.87 7.28 -1.92
CA SER A 94 -7.75 8.37 -2.33
C SER A 94 -9.12 8.28 -1.66
N HIS A 95 -9.69 7.07 -1.55
CA HIS A 95 -10.92 6.83 -0.83
C HIS A 95 -10.80 7.19 0.66
N PHE A 96 -9.73 6.77 1.34
CA PHE A 96 -9.50 7.12 2.75
C PHE A 96 -9.37 8.63 2.94
N THR A 97 -8.72 9.34 2.01
CA THR A 97 -8.66 10.81 2.07
C THR A 97 -10.02 11.47 1.88
N ALA A 98 -10.89 10.91 1.04
CA ALA A 98 -12.23 11.41 0.84
C ALA A 98 -13.14 11.19 2.07
N VAL A 99 -12.99 10.04 2.76
CA VAL A 99 -13.79 9.71 3.96
C VAL A 99 -13.26 10.41 5.21
N GLY A 100 -11.95 10.34 5.46
CA GLY A 100 -11.33 10.85 6.67
C GLY A 100 -11.15 12.37 6.70
N GLY A 101 -11.31 13.07 5.56
CA GLY A 101 -11.28 14.52 5.42
C GLY A 101 -9.94 15.21 5.72
N SER A 102 -9.01 14.52 6.39
CA SER A 102 -7.68 14.99 6.76
C SER A 102 -6.67 13.84 6.61
N VAL A 103 -5.38 14.15 6.65
CA VAL A 103 -4.31 13.12 6.59
C VAL A 103 -4.39 12.18 7.79
N ALA A 104 -4.63 12.70 8.99
CA ALA A 104 -4.78 11.89 10.19
C ALA A 104 -6.04 11.00 10.13
N GLY A 105 -7.17 11.55 9.68
CA GLY A 105 -8.41 10.79 9.48
C GLY A 105 -8.26 9.70 8.41
N ALA A 106 -7.61 10.00 7.28
CA ALA A 106 -7.34 9.00 6.24
C ALA A 106 -6.41 7.88 6.73
N ALA A 107 -5.39 8.24 7.52
CA ALA A 107 -4.51 7.25 8.14
C ALA A 107 -5.29 6.38 9.15
N LEU A 108 -6.25 6.95 9.88
CA LEU A 108 -7.10 6.21 10.82
C LEU A 108 -7.96 5.16 10.09
N GLU A 109 -8.57 5.54 8.96
CA GLU A 109 -9.35 4.61 8.14
C GLU A 109 -8.49 3.47 7.57
N ALA A 110 -7.28 3.78 7.10
CA ALA A 110 -6.35 2.75 6.66
C ALA A 110 -5.96 1.79 7.80
N VAL A 111 -5.78 2.29 9.03
CA VAL A 111 -5.52 1.46 10.21
C VAL A 111 -6.70 0.57 10.55
N HIS A 112 -7.94 1.07 10.46
CA HIS A 112 -9.13 0.24 10.63
C HIS A 112 -9.13 -0.94 9.66
N VAL A 113 -8.79 -0.69 8.39
CA VAL A 113 -8.69 -1.75 7.39
C VAL A 113 -7.59 -2.76 7.75
N LEU A 114 -6.42 -2.31 8.21
CA LEU A 114 -5.35 -3.21 8.66
C LEU A 114 -5.73 -4.02 9.90
N MET A 115 -6.51 -3.46 10.82
CA MET A 115 -6.98 -4.20 12.01
C MET A 115 -8.04 -5.24 11.65
N PHE A 116 -8.89 -4.98 10.65
CA PHE A 116 -9.93 -5.91 10.21
C PHE A 116 -9.38 -7.01 9.28
N ASP A 117 -8.55 -6.65 8.31
CA ASP A 117 -8.03 -7.56 7.30
C ASP A 117 -6.66 -8.14 7.70
N GLY A 118 -6.67 -9.38 8.19
CA GLY A 118 -5.47 -10.09 8.61
C GLY A 118 -4.48 -10.39 7.48
N LEU A 119 -4.94 -10.53 6.22
CA LEU A 119 -4.05 -10.75 5.09
C LEU A 119 -3.30 -9.48 4.73
N LYS A 120 -3.99 -8.34 4.67
CA LYS A 120 -3.33 -7.04 4.48
C LYS A 120 -2.40 -6.70 5.62
N ARG A 121 -2.79 -7.02 6.87
CA ARG A 121 -1.93 -6.85 8.04
C ARG A 121 -0.65 -7.67 7.96
N ALA A 122 -0.74 -8.91 7.50
CA ALA A 122 0.44 -9.75 7.28
C ALA A 122 1.38 -9.13 6.25
N VAL A 123 0.85 -8.72 5.10
CA VAL A 123 1.66 -8.07 4.05
C VAL A 123 2.26 -6.75 4.53
N TRP A 124 1.55 -6.00 5.37
CA TRP A 124 2.02 -4.74 5.94
C TRP A 124 3.13 -4.93 6.97
N ALA A 125 2.99 -5.89 7.88
CA ALA A 125 3.96 -6.14 8.95
C ALA A 125 5.23 -6.80 8.42
N THR A 126 5.12 -7.68 7.43
CA THR A 126 6.23 -8.41 6.84
C THR A 126 6.25 -8.28 5.31
N PRO A 127 6.58 -7.09 4.78
CA PRO A 127 6.61 -6.85 3.33
C PRO A 127 7.69 -7.67 2.60
N ASP A 128 8.71 -8.12 3.33
CA ASP A 128 9.78 -9.00 2.85
C ASP A 128 9.41 -10.49 2.90
N GLY A 129 8.23 -10.82 3.43
CA GLY A 129 7.78 -12.21 3.64
C GLY A 129 8.47 -12.92 4.80
N SER A 130 9.07 -12.17 5.73
CA SER A 130 9.59 -12.70 7.00
C SER A 130 8.47 -13.26 7.92
N GLU A 131 8.87 -13.88 9.03
CA GLU A 131 7.93 -14.47 9.98
C GLU A 131 6.93 -13.44 10.52
N TYR A 132 5.64 -13.72 10.30
CA TYR A 132 4.54 -12.84 10.71
C TYR A 132 4.08 -13.15 12.13
N ASP A 133 4.13 -12.15 13.02
CA ASP A 133 3.52 -12.17 14.35
C ASP A 133 2.31 -11.23 14.40
N ASP A 134 1.12 -11.82 14.36
CA ASP A 134 -0.17 -11.11 14.40
C ASP A 134 -0.36 -10.30 15.69
N THR A 135 0.17 -10.78 16.82
CA THR A 135 0.01 -10.12 18.12
C THR A 135 0.85 -8.86 18.18
N ALA A 136 2.09 -8.94 17.69
CA ALA A 136 2.96 -7.78 17.57
C ALA A 136 2.38 -6.74 16.59
N ALA A 137 1.92 -7.18 15.42
CA ALA A 137 1.31 -6.31 14.42
C ALA A 137 0.07 -5.58 14.96
N LEU A 138 -0.84 -6.29 15.63
CA LEU A 138 -2.03 -5.67 16.24
C LEU A 138 -1.68 -4.70 17.36
N THR A 139 -0.63 -4.99 18.15
CA THR A 139 -0.16 -4.08 19.20
C THR A 139 0.36 -2.77 18.60
N GLN A 140 1.12 -2.85 17.51
CA GLN A 140 1.62 -1.68 16.80
C GLN A 140 0.48 -0.88 16.16
N LEU A 141 -0.48 -1.54 15.52
CA LEU A 141 -1.65 -0.88 14.94
C LEU A 141 -2.51 -0.19 15.99
N LYS A 142 -2.67 -0.80 17.18
CA LYS A 142 -3.40 -0.18 18.28
C LYS A 142 -2.71 1.10 18.77
N ALA A 143 -1.39 1.08 18.95
CA ALA A 143 -0.65 2.28 19.34
C ALA A 143 -0.77 3.40 18.29
N LEU A 144 -0.74 3.04 17.01
CA LEU A 144 -0.89 3.98 15.91
C LEU A 144 -2.33 4.54 15.84
N TYR A 145 -3.34 3.69 16.06
CA TYR A 145 -4.73 4.09 16.18
C TYR A 145 -4.95 5.09 17.32
N ASP A 146 -4.47 4.79 18.52
CA ASP A 146 -4.63 5.66 19.69
C ASP A 146 -3.97 7.03 19.44
N THR A 147 -2.75 7.04 18.86
CA THR A 147 -2.04 8.28 18.50
C THR A 147 -2.81 9.14 17.49
N LEU A 148 -3.32 8.53 16.41
CA LEU A 148 -4.08 9.25 15.39
C LEU A 148 -5.42 9.77 15.93
N LYS A 149 -6.06 9.00 16.81
CA LYS A 149 -7.32 9.40 17.44
C LYS A 149 -7.12 10.62 18.35
N ASP A 150 -6.05 10.64 19.13
CA ASP A 150 -5.70 11.77 20.00
C ASP A 150 -5.39 13.02 19.16
N GLU A 151 -4.64 12.89 18.06
CA GLU A 151 -4.34 14.01 17.16
C GLU A 151 -5.60 14.60 16.51
N ILE A 152 -6.55 13.75 16.08
CA ILE A 152 -7.82 14.21 15.55
C ILE A 152 -8.61 14.95 16.64
N ALA A 153 -8.66 14.43 17.86
CA ALA A 153 -9.34 15.08 18.98
C ALA A 153 -8.71 16.44 19.33
N GLU A 154 -7.38 16.54 19.35
CA GLU A 154 -6.65 17.79 19.57
C GLU A 154 -6.94 18.82 18.47
N SER A 155 -6.96 18.40 17.21
CA SER A 155 -7.27 19.31 16.09
C SER A 155 -8.68 19.90 16.20
N GLN A 156 -9.65 19.11 16.65
CA GLN A 156 -11.04 19.56 16.85
C GLN A 156 -11.19 20.46 18.09
N ALA A 157 -10.42 20.20 19.16
CA ALA A 157 -10.41 21.02 20.35
C ALA A 157 -9.78 22.41 20.08
N GLY A 158 -8.76 22.47 19.22
CA GLY A 158 -8.15 23.71 18.76
C GLY A 158 -9.14 24.63 18.04
N ASP A 159 -9.92 24.09 17.10
CA ASP A 159 -10.91 24.88 16.33
C ASP A 159 -12.11 25.32 17.19
N GLY A 160 -12.56 24.51 18.15
CA GLY A 160 -13.66 24.85 19.07
C GLY A 160 -13.27 25.79 20.23
N GLY A 161 -12.02 25.70 20.69
CA GLY A 161 -11.51 26.44 21.84
C GLY A 161 -11.43 27.95 21.60
N PHE A 162 -10.98 28.38 20.41
CA PHE A 162 -10.92 29.79 20.07
C PHE A 162 -12.32 30.42 19.90
N SER A 163 -13.27 29.69 19.32
CA SER A 163 -14.66 30.17 19.19
C SER A 163 -15.38 30.29 20.55
N SER A 164 -15.17 29.36 21.49
CA SER A 164 -15.80 29.46 22.81
C SER A 164 -15.17 30.54 23.70
N TRP A 165 -13.85 30.76 23.58
CA TRP A 165 -13.16 31.86 24.27
C TRP A 165 -13.55 33.24 23.71
N ALA A 166 -13.72 33.36 22.39
CA ALA A 166 -14.13 34.62 21.76
C ALA A 166 -15.58 35.00 22.09
N ILE A 167 -16.50 34.03 22.22
CA ILE A 167 -17.89 34.28 22.65
C ILE A 167 -17.93 34.76 24.11
N GLY A 168 -17.05 34.23 24.98
CA GLY A 168 -16.97 34.65 26.38
C GLY A 168 -16.43 36.08 26.61
N GLN A 169 -15.84 36.72 25.60
CA GLN A 169 -15.37 38.11 25.68
C GLN A 169 -16.36 39.13 25.10
N GLY A 170 -17.43 38.68 24.45
CA GLY A 170 -18.38 39.56 23.75
C GLY A 170 -19.46 40.20 24.63
N ASP A 171 -19.76 39.63 25.80
CA ASP A 171 -20.94 40.01 26.61
C ASP A 171 -20.59 40.77 27.90
N SER A 172 -19.73 41.79 27.81
CA SER A 172 -19.50 42.70 28.94
C SER A 172 -19.52 44.18 28.53
N TRP A 173 -20.67 44.65 28.04
CA TRP A 173 -21.04 46.07 27.99
C TRP A 173 -22.53 46.25 28.24
#